data_AF-T1ZG35-F1
#
_entry.id   AF-T1ZG35-F1
#
_cell.length_a   1.000
_cell.length_b   1.000
_cell.length_c   1.000
_cell.angle_alpha   90.00
_cell.angle_beta   90.00
_cell.angle_gamma   90.00
#
_symmetry.space_group_name_H-M   'P 1'
#
loop_
_entity.id
_entity.type
_entity.pdbx_description
1 polymer ?
#
loop_
_entity_poly.entity_id
_entity_poly.type
_entity_poly.pdbx_seq_one_letter_code
_entity_poly.pdbx_strand_id
1 'polypeptide(L)'
;MDYKTMRDKIEDMVKDNYKDFIKAVISIEKGINDESALDKLYDAYMANDTINLLHEDFDYMIDDLREQGQIKDLPYVQEEKDDLVNIVGNIVGKVDIIERENKNGEAFKVVDFSVISKDDEGNKVYHNCSAYGEKSDIPKDFQEGDFVKLFGQIRTSTDDNGKEHSNVRILSSKLLKAKEQMKAADKGQENSKKSILGTIKEYQMEDKEKPKESKEKPKETER
;
A
#
# COMPACT_ATOMS: atom_id res chain seq x y z
N MET A 1 6.49 -26.42 -3.04
CA MET A 1 7.18 -26.34 -4.35
C MET A 1 8.60 -25.94 -4.07
N ASP A 2 9.59 -26.68 -4.56
CA ASP A 2 10.99 -26.25 -4.47
C ASP A 2 11.28 -25.12 -5.48
N TYR A 3 12.45 -24.49 -5.33
CA TYR A 3 12.88 -23.37 -6.16
C TYR A 3 12.87 -23.69 -7.67
N LYS A 4 13.34 -24.86 -8.09
CA LYS A 4 13.46 -25.20 -9.52
C LYS A 4 12.07 -25.33 -10.14
N THR A 5 11.21 -26.11 -9.47
CA THR A 5 9.82 -26.28 -9.90
C THR A 5 9.06 -24.95 -9.95
N MET A 6 9.34 -24.02 -9.02
CA MET A 6 8.72 -22.69 -9.02
C MET A 6 9.25 -21.82 -10.16
N ARG A 7 10.56 -21.85 -10.42
CA ARG A 7 11.19 -21.14 -11.54
C ARG A 7 10.62 -21.60 -12.88
N ASP A 8 10.53 -22.91 -13.10
CA ASP A 8 10.04 -23.47 -14.37
C ASP A 8 8.61 -22.98 -14.66
N LYS A 9 7.73 -23.01 -13.65
CA LYS A 9 6.36 -22.49 -13.79
C LYS A 9 6.29 -20.98 -14.06
N ILE A 10 7.13 -20.19 -13.39
CA ILE A 10 7.20 -18.75 -13.63
C ILE A 10 7.75 -18.48 -15.04
N GLU A 11 8.73 -19.26 -15.49
CA GLU A 11 9.30 -19.15 -16.83
C GLU A 11 8.26 -19.46 -17.91
N ASP A 12 7.42 -20.47 -17.71
CA ASP A 12 6.28 -20.75 -18.59
C ASP A 12 5.29 -19.58 -18.62
N MET A 13 4.93 -19.01 -17.45
CA MET A 13 4.05 -17.83 -17.37
C MET A 13 4.64 -16.60 -18.09
N VAL A 14 5.94 -16.36 -17.92
CA VAL A 14 6.66 -15.26 -18.57
C VAL A 14 6.70 -15.42 -20.09
N LYS A 15 6.86 -16.65 -20.60
CA LYS A 15 6.91 -16.92 -22.04
C LYS A 15 5.54 -16.86 -22.70
N ASP A 16 4.55 -17.48 -22.07
CA ASP A 16 3.24 -17.70 -22.70
C ASP A 16 2.30 -16.51 -22.48
N ASN A 17 2.40 -15.82 -21.35
CA ASN A 17 1.53 -14.69 -21.03
C ASN A 17 2.20 -13.65 -20.12
N TYR A 18 3.26 -13.01 -20.65
CA TYR A 18 4.02 -12.01 -19.92
C TYR A 18 3.15 -10.86 -19.38
N LYS A 19 2.20 -10.36 -20.19
CA LYS A 19 1.35 -9.24 -19.81
C LYS A 19 0.52 -9.57 -18.57
N ASP A 20 -0.20 -10.68 -18.59
CA ASP A 20 -1.06 -11.04 -17.45
C ASP A 20 -0.25 -11.55 -16.27
N PHE A 21 0.93 -12.16 -16.50
CA PHE A 21 1.87 -12.47 -15.42
C PHE A 21 2.27 -11.20 -14.66
N ILE A 22 2.71 -10.16 -15.37
CA ILE A 22 3.13 -8.89 -14.76
C ILE A 22 1.95 -8.22 -14.05
N LYS A 23 0.77 -8.16 -14.69
CA LYS A 23 -0.45 -7.63 -14.07
C LYS A 23 -0.80 -8.38 -12.78
N ALA A 24 -0.72 -9.71 -12.78
CA ALA A 24 -1.02 -10.52 -11.60
C ALA A 24 -0.04 -10.25 -10.47
N VAL A 25 1.26 -10.09 -10.76
CA VAL A 25 2.25 -9.75 -9.74
C VAL A 25 1.97 -8.36 -9.15
N ILE A 26 1.71 -7.35 -9.99
CA ILE A 26 1.37 -5.99 -9.55
C ILE A 26 0.08 -6.02 -8.72
N SER A 27 -0.95 -6.73 -9.18
CA SER A 27 -2.23 -6.88 -8.49
C SER A 27 -2.05 -7.43 -7.08
N ILE A 28 -1.31 -8.53 -6.95
CA ILE A 28 -1.02 -9.17 -5.66
C ILE A 28 -0.20 -8.24 -4.75
N GLU A 29 0.88 -7.65 -5.27
CA GLU A 29 1.78 -6.83 -4.47
C GLU A 29 1.14 -5.51 -4.02
N LYS A 30 0.31 -4.91 -4.88
CA LYS A 30 -0.26 -3.58 -4.64
C LYS A 30 -1.70 -3.61 -4.14
N GLY A 31 -2.34 -4.78 -4.17
CA GLY A 31 -3.74 -4.94 -3.78
C GLY A 31 -4.71 -4.26 -4.74
N ILE A 32 -4.38 -4.21 -6.04
CA ILE A 32 -5.21 -3.57 -7.08
C ILE A 32 -5.81 -4.65 -7.96
N ASN A 33 -7.13 -4.59 -8.12
CA ASN A 33 -7.87 -5.56 -8.94
C ASN A 33 -8.55 -4.91 -10.17
N ASP A 34 -8.41 -3.59 -10.34
CA ASP A 34 -8.93 -2.89 -11.51
C ASP A 34 -8.05 -3.21 -12.74
N GLU A 35 -8.60 -3.99 -13.67
CA GLU A 35 -7.89 -4.44 -14.86
C GLU A 35 -7.42 -3.27 -15.74
N SER A 36 -8.19 -2.17 -15.81
CA SER A 36 -7.81 -0.99 -16.60
C SER A 36 -6.65 -0.24 -15.96
N ALA A 37 -6.60 -0.17 -14.63
CA ALA A 37 -5.45 0.36 -13.92
C ALA A 37 -4.21 -0.52 -14.10
N LEU A 38 -4.37 -1.85 -14.00
CA LEU A 38 -3.29 -2.81 -14.23
C LEU A 38 -2.75 -2.74 -15.67
N ASP A 39 -3.59 -2.51 -16.68
CA ASP A 39 -3.16 -2.24 -18.06
C ASP A 39 -2.24 -1.01 -18.14
N LYS A 40 -2.63 0.10 -17.51
CA LYS A 40 -1.82 1.33 -17.52
C LYS A 40 -0.49 1.17 -16.79
N LEU A 41 -0.49 0.47 -15.66
CA LEU A 41 0.73 0.17 -14.90
C LEU A 41 1.67 -0.74 -15.70
N TYR A 42 1.12 -1.72 -16.42
CA TYR A 42 1.90 -2.57 -17.34
C TYR A 42 2.51 -1.75 -18.48
N ASP A 43 1.73 -0.90 -19.14
CA ASP A 43 2.22 -0.09 -20.26
C ASP A 43 3.35 0.85 -19.81
N ALA A 44 3.24 1.44 -18.63
CA ALA A 44 4.29 2.27 -18.05
C ALA A 44 5.55 1.49 -17.66
N TYR A 45 5.40 0.28 -17.13
CA TYR A 45 6.50 -0.64 -16.88
C TYR A 45 7.24 -0.98 -18.18
N MET A 46 6.52 -1.29 -19.25
CA MET A 46 7.11 -1.60 -20.56
C MET A 46 7.77 -0.40 -21.24
N ALA A 47 7.29 0.82 -20.96
CA ALA A 47 7.85 2.04 -21.52
C ALA A 47 9.12 2.54 -20.81
N ASN A 48 9.47 1.96 -19.66
CA ASN A 48 10.59 2.41 -18.84
C ASN A 48 11.51 1.26 -18.43
N ASP A 49 12.64 1.13 -19.14
CA ASP A 49 13.66 0.10 -18.92
C ASP A 49 14.32 0.11 -17.52
N THR A 50 14.07 1.15 -16.71
CA THR A 50 14.63 1.27 -15.35
C THR A 50 13.67 0.82 -14.25
N ILE A 51 12.38 0.64 -14.55
CA ILE A 51 11.38 0.20 -13.57
C ILE A 51 11.47 -1.32 -13.42
N ASN A 52 11.86 -1.76 -12.24
CA ASN A 52 11.76 -3.17 -11.85
C ASN A 52 10.39 -3.44 -11.21
N LEU A 53 9.92 -4.69 -11.28
CA LEU A 53 8.60 -5.11 -10.82
C LEU A 53 8.27 -4.75 -9.35
N LEU A 54 9.30 -4.71 -8.49
CA LEU A 54 9.19 -4.39 -7.06
C LEU A 54 9.50 -2.92 -6.73
N HIS A 55 9.55 -2.04 -7.74
CA HIS A 55 10.01 -0.66 -7.55
C HIS A 55 8.95 0.22 -6.88
N GLU A 56 9.41 1.21 -6.11
CA GLU A 56 8.54 2.18 -5.41
C GLU A 56 7.76 3.06 -6.37
N ASP A 57 8.22 3.19 -7.62
CA ASP A 57 7.56 4.02 -8.65
C ASP A 57 6.13 3.57 -8.93
N PHE A 58 5.83 2.27 -8.81
CA PHE A 58 4.46 1.79 -8.92
C PHE A 58 3.55 2.41 -7.87
N ASP A 59 4.03 2.65 -6.65
CA ASP A 59 3.21 3.26 -5.59
C ASP A 59 2.81 4.70 -5.98
N TYR A 60 3.75 5.50 -6.51
CA TYR A 60 3.45 6.86 -7.01
C TYR A 60 2.48 6.86 -8.18
N MET A 61 2.63 5.91 -9.11
CA MET A 61 1.73 5.77 -10.25
C MET A 61 0.31 5.39 -9.84
N ILE A 62 0.20 4.51 -8.83
CA ILE A 62 -1.08 4.09 -8.28
C ILE A 62 -1.79 5.26 -7.59
N ASP A 63 -1.05 6.04 -6.80
CA ASP A 63 -1.58 7.21 -6.13
C ASP A 63 -2.07 8.26 -7.16
N ASP A 64 -1.31 8.51 -8.23
CA ASP A 64 -1.72 9.41 -9.32
C ASP A 64 -3.00 8.91 -10.04
N LEU A 65 -3.08 7.61 -10.33
CA LEU A 65 -4.28 7.01 -10.93
C LEU A 65 -5.49 7.07 -10.00
N ARG A 66 -5.29 6.94 -8.68
CA ARG A 66 -6.35 7.11 -7.66
C ARG A 66 -6.80 8.55 -7.57
N GLU A 67 -5.88 9.51 -7.51
CA GLU A 67 -6.18 10.95 -7.48
C GLU A 67 -6.95 11.40 -8.73
N GLN A 68 -6.64 10.82 -9.89
CA GLN A 68 -7.34 11.07 -11.14
C GLN A 68 -8.69 10.32 -11.25
N GLY A 69 -9.08 9.53 -10.25
CA GLY A 69 -10.31 8.75 -10.23
C GLY A 69 -10.35 7.62 -11.26
N GLN A 70 -9.19 7.16 -11.72
CA GLN A 70 -9.03 6.14 -12.75
C GLN A 70 -8.93 4.72 -12.19
N ILE A 71 -8.76 4.58 -10.87
CA ILE A 71 -8.89 3.31 -10.15
C ILE A 71 -10.26 3.30 -9.47
N LYS A 72 -11.05 2.26 -9.74
CA LYS A 72 -12.21 1.92 -8.92
C LYS A 72 -11.79 0.77 -8.02
N ASP A 73 -11.88 0.92 -6.71
CA ASP A 73 -11.69 -0.19 -5.78
C ASP A 73 -12.87 -1.17 -5.98
N LEU A 74 -12.69 -2.10 -6.92
CA LEU A 74 -13.68 -3.12 -7.25
C LEU A 74 -13.50 -4.31 -6.31
N PRO A 75 -14.57 -4.78 -5.65
CA PRO A 75 -14.52 -6.06 -4.95
C PRO A 75 -14.31 -7.16 -6.00
N TYR A 76 -13.20 -7.90 -5.86
CA TYR A 76 -12.86 -9.01 -6.74
C TYR A 76 -13.87 -10.15 -6.54
N VAL A 77 -14.51 -10.62 -7.62
CA VAL A 77 -15.41 -11.78 -7.58
C VAL A 77 -14.72 -12.94 -8.30
N GLN A 78 -13.85 -13.65 -7.57
CA GLN A 78 -13.46 -15.02 -7.90
C GLN A 78 -12.93 -15.71 -6.64
N GLU A 79 -13.59 -16.80 -6.24
CA GLU A 79 -13.22 -17.61 -5.09
C GLU A 79 -11.84 -18.25 -5.30
N GLU A 80 -10.79 -17.72 -4.64
CA GLU A 80 -9.72 -18.50 -3.99
C GLU A 80 -8.74 -17.62 -3.16
N LYS A 81 -8.79 -17.80 -1.82
CA LYS A 81 -7.89 -17.27 -0.75
C LYS A 81 -7.82 -15.74 -0.57
N ASP A 82 -8.95 -15.16 -0.16
CA ASP A 82 -9.10 -13.79 0.41
C ASP A 82 -8.24 -13.48 1.65
N ASP A 83 -7.27 -14.33 1.98
CA ASP A 83 -6.44 -14.13 3.15
C ASP A 83 -5.31 -13.12 2.90
N LEU A 84 -4.92 -12.81 1.65
CA LEU A 84 -3.78 -11.92 1.41
C LEU A 84 -4.14 -10.45 1.61
N VAL A 85 -3.30 -9.71 2.33
CA VAL A 85 -3.55 -8.31 2.69
C VAL A 85 -2.31 -7.44 2.54
N ASN A 86 -2.55 -6.21 2.09
CA ASN A 86 -1.61 -5.11 2.10
C ASN A 86 -2.03 -4.10 3.18
N ILE A 87 -1.13 -3.80 4.11
CA ILE A 87 -1.37 -2.89 5.23
C ILE A 87 -0.34 -1.78 5.18
N VAL A 88 -0.80 -0.55 5.06
CA VAL A 88 0.02 0.65 5.20
C VAL A 88 -0.46 1.39 6.45
N GLY A 89 0.43 1.58 7.42
CA GLY A 89 0.03 2.08 8.73
C GLY A 89 1.20 2.34 9.66
N ASN A 90 0.87 2.68 10.91
CA ASN A 90 1.86 2.94 11.94
C ASN A 90 1.94 1.79 12.94
N ILE A 91 3.17 1.46 13.36
CA ILE A 91 3.39 0.51 14.46
C ILE A 91 2.82 1.11 15.75
N VAL A 92 2.07 0.31 16.49
CA VAL A 92 1.50 0.67 17.79
C VAL A 92 1.92 -0.32 18.86
N GLY A 93 2.28 0.20 20.02
CA GLY A 93 2.84 -0.59 21.11
C GLY A 93 4.26 -1.08 20.82
N LYS A 94 4.72 -1.99 21.67
CA LYS A 94 6.06 -2.56 21.60
C LYS A 94 6.08 -3.74 20.62
N VAL A 95 7.19 -3.90 19.92
CA VAL A 95 7.51 -5.09 19.15
C VAL A 95 8.06 -6.15 20.09
N ASP A 96 7.42 -7.31 20.12
CA ASP A 96 7.79 -8.44 20.96
C ASP A 96 8.49 -9.53 20.14
N ILE A 97 9.69 -9.93 20.57
CA ILE A 97 10.47 -10.99 19.95
C ILE A 97 10.34 -12.25 20.81
N ILE A 98 9.72 -13.28 20.27
CA ILE A 98 9.40 -14.53 20.96
C ILE A 98 10.14 -15.68 20.27
N GLU A 99 10.72 -16.58 21.06
CA GLU A 99 11.23 -17.86 20.54
C GLU A 99 10.16 -18.94 20.64
N ARG A 100 9.92 -19.66 19.55
CA ARG A 100 8.98 -20.78 19.48
C ARG A 100 9.66 -22.01 18.89
N GLU A 101 9.19 -23.19 19.26
CA GLU A 101 9.68 -24.45 18.70
C GLU A 101 8.75 -24.95 17.59
N ASN A 102 9.33 -25.49 16.52
CA ASN A 102 8.57 -26.14 15.47
C ASN A 102 8.24 -27.60 15.87
N LYS A 103 7.50 -28.31 15.01
CA LYS A 103 7.13 -29.71 15.27
C LYS A 103 8.33 -30.66 15.39
N ASN A 104 9.52 -30.23 14.96
CA ASN A 104 10.77 -30.98 15.03
C ASN A 104 11.61 -30.62 16.26
N GLY A 105 11.14 -29.70 17.12
CA GLY A 105 11.87 -29.21 18.29
C GLY A 105 12.95 -28.16 17.95
N GLU A 106 12.97 -27.63 16.73
CA GLU A 106 13.89 -26.55 16.37
C GLU A 106 13.31 -25.20 16.80
N ALA A 107 14.06 -24.47 17.61
CA ALA A 107 13.71 -23.12 18.02
C ALA A 107 13.84 -22.14 16.83
N PHE A 108 12.82 -21.29 16.64
CA PHE A 108 12.80 -20.21 15.67
C PHE A 108 12.23 -18.93 16.29
N LYS A 109 12.67 -17.78 15.79
CA LYS A 109 12.20 -16.47 16.25
C LYS A 109 10.93 -16.03 15.52
N VAL A 110 10.04 -15.44 16.30
CA VAL A 110 8.81 -14.80 15.86
C VAL A 110 8.82 -13.38 16.37
N VAL A 111 8.42 -12.44 15.52
CA VAL A 111 8.23 -11.04 15.91
C VAL A 111 6.75 -10.72 15.84
N ASP A 112 6.16 -10.44 16.99
CA ASP A 112 4.76 -10.08 17.16
C ASP A 112 4.66 -8.57 17.41
N PHE A 113 3.77 -7.90 16.68
CA PHE A 113 3.57 -6.47 16.77
C PHE A 113 2.18 -6.08 16.28
N SER A 114 1.75 -4.85 16.57
CA SER A 114 0.46 -4.33 16.13
C SER A 114 0.62 -3.12 15.23
N VAL A 115 -0.26 -3.00 14.24
CA VAL A 115 -0.29 -1.89 13.30
C VAL A 115 -1.66 -1.24 13.31
N ILE A 116 -1.69 0.09 13.28
CA ILE A 116 -2.91 0.86 13.04
C ILE A 116 -2.91 1.41 11.62
N SER A 117 -3.98 1.15 10.87
CA SER A 117 -4.23 1.73 9.55
C SER A 117 -5.53 2.52 9.55
N LYS A 118 -5.82 3.21 8.44
CA LYS A 118 -7.13 3.77 8.16
C LYS A 118 -7.81 2.97 7.06
N ASP A 119 -9.11 2.71 7.19
CA ASP A 119 -9.93 2.21 6.09
C ASP A 119 -10.34 3.34 5.14
N ASP A 120 -11.09 3.01 4.09
CA ASP A 120 -11.55 3.96 3.06
C ASP A 120 -12.51 5.02 3.62
N GLU A 121 -13.18 4.72 4.74
CA GLU A 121 -14.04 5.65 5.47
C GLU A 121 -13.24 6.55 6.44
N GLY A 122 -11.95 6.28 6.61
CA GLY A 122 -11.03 7.00 7.49
C GLY A 122 -11.07 6.53 8.95
N ASN A 123 -11.78 5.45 9.27
CA ASN A 123 -11.81 4.85 10.59
C ASN A 123 -10.49 4.12 10.88
N LYS A 124 -10.13 4.06 12.16
CA LYS A 124 -8.91 3.38 12.61
C LYS A 124 -9.15 1.88 12.68
N VAL A 125 -8.32 1.10 11.99
CA VAL A 125 -8.33 -0.37 12.01
C VAL A 125 -7.03 -0.85 12.67
N TYR A 126 -7.14 -1.81 13.59
CA TYR A 126 -6.01 -2.41 14.27
C TYR A 126 -5.76 -3.81 13.74
N HIS A 127 -4.51 -4.10 13.42
CA HIS A 127 -4.06 -5.39 12.90
C HIS A 127 -3.02 -5.98 13.83
N ASN A 128 -3.26 -7.19 14.30
CA ASN A 128 -2.22 -7.99 14.95
C ASN A 128 -1.37 -8.65 13.86
N CYS A 129 -0.05 -8.63 14.01
CA CYS A 129 0.90 -9.06 13.00
C CYS A 129 1.99 -9.95 13.58
N SER A 130 2.34 -11.01 12.86
CA SER A 130 3.42 -11.94 13.24
C SER A 130 4.36 -12.21 12.06
N ALA A 131 5.65 -11.99 12.24
CA ALA A 131 6.70 -12.29 11.27
C ALA A 131 7.54 -13.49 11.73
N TYR A 132 7.73 -14.48 10.86
CA TYR A 132 8.34 -15.77 11.20
C TYR A 132 9.66 -15.98 10.45
N GLY A 133 10.67 -16.53 11.14
CA GLY A 133 11.95 -16.90 10.52
C GLY A 133 12.63 -15.68 9.89
N GLU A 134 13.14 -15.80 8.66
CA GLU A 134 13.80 -14.72 7.91
C GLU A 134 12.91 -13.48 7.72
N LYS A 135 11.58 -13.64 7.72
CA LYS A 135 10.66 -12.50 7.60
C LYS A 135 10.64 -11.60 8.83
N SER A 136 11.21 -12.06 9.95
CA SER A 136 11.36 -11.29 11.18
C SER A 136 12.54 -10.31 11.16
N ASP A 137 13.44 -10.40 10.17
CA ASP A 137 14.68 -9.63 10.17
C ASP A 137 14.51 -8.12 10.05
N ILE A 138 13.46 -7.66 9.38
CA ILE A 138 13.15 -6.23 9.29
C ILE A 138 12.25 -5.80 10.46
N PRO A 139 11.13 -6.50 10.77
CA PRO A 139 10.21 -6.03 11.81
C PRO A 139 10.76 -6.02 13.22
N LYS A 140 11.81 -6.82 13.52
CA LYS A 140 12.44 -6.84 14.86
C LYS A 140 12.99 -5.48 15.30
N ASP A 141 13.32 -4.62 14.34
CA ASP A 141 13.92 -3.30 14.58
C ASP A 141 12.88 -2.17 14.51
N PHE A 142 11.61 -2.49 14.25
CA PHE A 142 10.53 -1.48 14.24
C PHE A 142 10.29 -0.91 15.64
N GLN A 143 9.90 0.36 15.65
CA GLN A 143 9.59 1.11 16.86
C GLN A 143 8.17 1.65 16.82
N GLU A 144 7.57 1.83 18.01
CA GLU A 144 6.26 2.44 18.13
C GLU A 144 6.20 3.79 17.42
N GLY A 145 5.30 3.93 16.45
CA GLY A 145 5.05 5.11 15.63
C GLY A 145 5.76 5.09 14.28
N ASP A 146 6.60 4.11 13.98
CA ASP A 146 7.16 3.92 12.65
C ASP A 146 6.05 3.70 11.62
N PHE A 147 6.19 4.33 10.45
CA PHE A 147 5.28 4.16 9.33
C PHE A 147 5.81 3.05 8.41
N VAL A 148 5.00 2.03 8.20
CA VAL A 148 5.41 0.77 7.55
C VAL A 148 4.42 0.37 6.46
N LYS A 149 4.92 -0.39 5.48
CA LYS A 149 4.14 -1.15 4.50
C LYS A 149 4.37 -2.63 4.74
N LEU A 150 3.28 -3.37 4.88
CA LEU A 150 3.29 -4.80 5.19
C LEU A 150 2.47 -5.53 4.14
N PHE A 151 2.97 -6.70 3.75
CA PHE A 151 2.23 -7.66 2.95
C PHE A 151 2.19 -8.98 3.70
N GLY A 152 1.00 -9.55 3.83
CA GLY A 152 0.82 -10.72 4.67
C GLY A 152 -0.42 -11.52 4.32
N GLN A 153 -0.65 -12.56 5.12
CA GLN A 153 -1.80 -13.43 5.03
C GLN A 153 -2.59 -13.39 6.36
N ILE A 154 -3.85 -12.97 6.35
CA ILE A 154 -4.81 -13.12 7.44
C ILE A 154 -4.97 -14.59 7.80
N ARG A 155 -4.94 -14.86 9.09
CA ARG A 155 -5.30 -16.13 9.71
C ARG A 155 -6.39 -15.85 10.73
N THR A 156 -7.57 -16.41 10.50
CA THR A 156 -8.65 -16.41 11.47
C THR A 156 -8.60 -17.69 12.31
N SER A 157 -8.85 -17.55 13.60
CA SER A 157 -9.01 -18.66 14.53
C SER A 157 -10.15 -18.37 15.47
N THR A 158 -11.01 -19.36 15.70
CA THR A 158 -12.08 -19.27 16.69
C THR A 158 -11.61 -19.88 17.98
N ASP A 159 -11.76 -19.16 19.09
CA ASP A 159 -11.47 -19.71 20.42
C ASP A 159 -12.58 -20.65 20.93
N ASP A 160 -12.34 -21.31 22.07
CA ASP A 160 -13.30 -22.24 22.68
C ASP A 160 -14.64 -21.58 23.05
N ASN A 161 -14.69 -20.24 23.13
CA ASN A 161 -15.90 -19.46 23.40
C ASN A 161 -16.63 -19.02 22.12
N GLY A 162 -16.15 -19.41 20.95
CA GLY A 162 -16.73 -19.01 19.67
C GLY A 162 -16.32 -17.61 19.19
N LYS A 163 -15.38 -16.94 19.87
CA LYS A 163 -14.90 -15.62 19.45
C LYS A 163 -13.82 -15.77 18.38
N GLU A 164 -13.99 -15.07 17.27
CA GLU A 164 -13.01 -15.03 16.20
C GLU A 164 -11.87 -14.06 16.51
N HIS A 165 -10.65 -14.51 16.26
CA HIS A 165 -9.42 -13.73 16.34
C HIS A 165 -8.75 -13.76 14.97
N SER A 166 -8.33 -12.60 14.48
CA SER A 166 -7.56 -12.47 13.24
C SER A 166 -6.11 -12.07 13.56
N ASN A 167 -5.17 -12.70 12.87
CA ASN A 167 -3.76 -12.34 12.91
C ASN A 167 -3.18 -12.33 11.51
N VAL A 168 -2.33 -11.35 11.19
CA VAL A 168 -1.71 -11.22 9.89
C VAL A 168 -0.31 -11.84 9.94
N ARG A 169 -0.13 -12.96 9.23
CA ARG A 169 1.19 -13.55 9.02
C ARG A 169 1.95 -12.74 7.97
N ILE A 170 3.02 -12.09 8.38
CA ILE A 170 3.83 -11.22 7.51
C ILE A 170 4.65 -12.06 6.53
N LEU A 171 4.54 -11.71 5.25
CA LEU A 171 5.31 -12.28 4.13
C LEU A 171 6.38 -11.31 3.63
N SER A 172 6.11 -10.01 3.71
CA SER A 172 7.05 -8.93 3.42
C SER A 172 6.75 -7.72 4.30
N SER A 173 7.79 -6.95 4.61
CA SER A 173 7.71 -5.77 5.47
C SER A 173 8.70 -4.73 5.04
N LYS A 174 8.30 -3.46 5.10
CA LYS A 174 9.12 -2.33 4.73
C LYS A 174 8.88 -1.16 5.67
N LEU A 175 9.96 -0.57 6.18
CA LEU A 175 9.90 0.71 6.86
C LEU A 175 9.81 1.82 5.80
N LEU A 176 8.72 2.59 5.82
CA LEU A 176 8.55 3.75 4.95
C LEU A 176 9.12 5.02 5.60
N LYS A 177 8.90 5.19 6.90
CA LYS A 177 9.41 6.35 7.64
C LYS A 177 9.56 6.05 9.12
N ALA A 178 10.73 6.34 9.67
CA ALA A 178 10.96 6.24 11.11
C ALA A 178 10.27 7.39 11.87
N LYS A 179 9.79 7.12 13.08
CA LYS A 179 9.15 8.14 13.94
C LYS A 179 9.99 9.40 14.16
N GLU A 180 11.30 9.25 14.30
CA GLU A 180 12.21 10.38 14.52
C GLU A 180 12.20 11.37 13.35
N GLN A 181 12.07 10.86 12.12
CA GLN A 181 11.96 11.68 10.91
C GLN A 181 10.59 12.35 10.77
N MET A 182 9.55 11.85 11.46
CA MET A 182 8.26 12.53 11.55
C MET A 182 8.34 13.74 12.50
N LYS A 183 9.03 13.60 13.64
CA LYS A 183 9.20 14.69 14.61
C LYS A 183 10.12 15.81 14.12
N ALA A 184 11.13 15.50 13.31
CA ALA A 184 12.01 16.51 12.71
C ALA A 184 11.28 17.41 11.70
N ALA A 185 10.26 16.88 11.01
CA ALA A 185 9.39 17.68 10.14
C ALA A 185 8.49 18.63 10.96
N ASP A 186 7.98 18.18 12.11
CA ASP A 186 7.13 19.01 12.99
C ASP A 186 7.90 20.07 13.79
N LYS A 187 9.18 19.83 14.13
CA LYS A 187 10.00 20.77 14.93
C LYS A 187 10.94 21.67 14.09
N GLY A 188 10.99 21.48 12.78
CA GLY A 188 11.86 22.21 11.87
C GLY A 188 11.17 23.19 10.92
N GLN A 189 9.83 23.26 10.92
CA GLN A 189 9.07 24.12 9.99
C GLN A 189 7.88 24.79 10.66
N GLU A 190 8.15 25.71 11.59
CA GLU A 190 7.22 26.81 11.85
C GLU A 190 7.38 27.96 10.81
N ASN A 191 8.25 27.78 9.81
CA ASN A 191 8.24 28.62 8.60
C ASN A 191 8.77 27.85 7.39
N SER A 192 8.01 27.88 6.29
CA SER A 192 8.42 27.68 4.89
C SER A 192 8.33 26.32 4.17
N LYS A 193 7.40 25.40 4.49
CA LYS A 193 6.79 24.56 3.43
C LYS A 193 5.29 24.48 3.66
N LYS A 194 4.53 25.33 2.96
CA LYS A 194 3.10 25.12 2.79
C LYS A 194 2.90 23.70 2.27
N SER A 195 2.11 22.90 2.99
CA SER A 195 1.71 21.57 2.52
C SER A 195 1.08 21.70 1.14
N ILE A 196 1.49 20.87 0.18
CA ILE A 196 1.03 20.93 -1.22
C ILE A 196 -0.51 20.87 -1.28
N LEU A 197 -1.12 20.07 -0.41
CA LEU A 197 -2.57 19.99 -0.22
C LEU A 197 -3.22 21.30 0.28
N GLY A 198 -2.52 22.05 1.13
CA GLY A 198 -2.95 23.36 1.59
C GLY A 198 -2.90 24.39 0.47
N THR A 199 -1.81 24.38 -0.31
CA THR A 199 -1.63 25.27 -1.46
C THR A 199 -2.70 25.01 -2.54
N ILE A 200 -3.03 23.75 -2.81
CA ILE A 200 -4.09 23.38 -3.77
C ILE A 200 -5.47 23.87 -3.29
N LYS A 201 -5.77 23.75 -1.98
CA LYS A 201 -7.02 24.30 -1.42
C LYS A 201 -7.09 25.82 -1.50
N GLU A 202 -5.99 26.54 -1.25
CA GLU A 202 -5.93 28.00 -1.43
C GLU A 202 -6.20 28.39 -2.89
N TYR A 203 -5.56 27.71 -3.87
CA TYR A 203 -5.82 27.96 -5.29
C TYR A 203 -7.27 27.67 -5.71
N GLN A 204 -7.88 26.61 -5.19
CA GLN A 204 -9.29 26.27 -5.48
C GLN A 204 -10.29 27.24 -4.82
N MET A 205 -9.89 27.95 -3.76
CA MET A 205 -10.69 29.00 -3.12
C MET A 205 -10.52 30.33 -3.85
N GLU A 206 -9.30 30.70 -4.26
CA GLU A 206 -9.02 31.92 -5.03
C GLU A 206 -9.67 31.92 -6.43
N ASP A 207 -9.77 30.77 -7.09
CA ASP A 207 -10.45 30.65 -8.39
C ASP A 207 -11.98 30.77 -8.30
N LYS A 208 -12.58 30.65 -7.11
CA LYS A 208 -14.01 30.88 -6.89
C LYS A 208 -14.36 32.35 -6.60
N GLU A 209 -13.38 33.20 -6.28
CA GLU A 209 -13.62 34.60 -5.88
C GLU A 209 -13.34 35.64 -6.98
N LYS A 210 -12.84 35.27 -8.16
CA LYS A 210 -12.70 36.26 -9.26
C LYS A 210 -14.06 36.61 -9.87
N PRO A 211 -14.43 37.91 -9.94
CA PRO A 211 -15.66 38.32 -10.59
C PRO A 211 -15.61 38.00 -12.09
N LYS A 212 -16.69 37.43 -12.62
CA LYS A 212 -16.93 37.33 -14.07
C LYS A 212 -17.05 38.75 -14.63
N GLU A 213 -15.98 39.28 -15.23
CA GLU A 213 -16.05 40.50 -16.04
C GLU A 213 -17.01 40.27 -17.22
N SER A 214 -18.15 40.95 -17.17
CA SER A 214 -19.11 41.08 -18.25
C SER A 214 -18.48 41.87 -19.40
N LYS A 215 -18.23 41.21 -20.54
CA LYS A 215 -18.04 41.92 -21.81
C LYS A 215 -19.41 42.34 -22.36
N GLU A 216 -19.79 43.57 -22.05
CA GLU A 216 -20.82 44.30 -22.80
C GLU A 216 -20.42 44.41 -24.27
N LYS A 217 -21.34 44.05 -25.18
CA LYS A 217 -21.22 44.35 -26.61
C LYS A 217 -21.62 45.82 -26.83
N PRO A 218 -20.83 46.65 -27.54
CA PRO A 218 -21.33 47.91 -28.02
C PRO A 218 -22.27 47.68 -29.21
N LYS A 219 -23.47 48.29 -29.13
CA LYS A 219 -24.36 48.53 -30.26
C LYS A 219 -23.67 49.47 -31.25
N GLU A 220 -23.74 49.16 -32.53
CA GLU A 220 -23.88 50.18 -33.57
C GLU A 220 -24.90 49.71 -34.61
N THR A 221 -25.69 50.67 -35.06
CA THR A 221 -26.88 50.59 -35.91
C THR A 221 -26.62 51.46 -37.16
N GLU A 222 -27.38 51.21 -38.23
CA GLU A 222 -27.45 51.95 -39.51
C GLU A 222 -26.27 51.72 -40.47
N ARG A 223 -26.45 51.54 -41.79
CA ARG A 223 -27.61 51.72 -42.69
C ARG A 223 -27.35 50.92 -43.98
#